data_AF-D8FAP4-F1
#
_entry.id   AF-D8FAP4-F1
#
_cell.length_a   1.000
_cell.length_b   1.000
_cell.length_c   1.000
_cell.angle_alpha   90.00
_cell.angle_beta   90.00
_cell.angle_gamma   90.00
#
_symmetry.space_group_name_H-M   'P 1'
#
loop_
_entity.id
_entity.type
_entity.pdbx_description
1 polymer ?
#
loop_
_entity_poly.entity_id
_entity_poly.type
_entity_poly.pdbx_seq_one_letter_code
_entity_poly.pdbx_strand_id
1 'polypeptide(L)' 'MKKQEYRRQFVNRYFWRTYDKKEIDLVEEQHGKLAGFEVKWRRERSAPPKDWSTAYPDADFQLINRENYLDFIQ' A
#
# COMPACT_ATOMS: atom_id res chain seq x y z
N MET A 1 32.81 -3.38 -8.69
CA MET A 1 31.60 -2.55 -8.90
C MET A 1 30.54 -3.03 -7.92
N LYS A 2 30.54 -2.43 -6.72
CA LYS A 2 30.04 -3.03 -5.47
C LYS A 2 28.93 -2.19 -4.82
N LYS A 3 28.05 -1.56 -5.61
CA LYS A 3 26.98 -0.67 -5.13
C LYS A 3 25.75 -0.56 -6.06
N GLN A 4 25.43 -1.59 -6.87
CA GLN A 4 24.23 -1.56 -7.73
C GLN A 4 23.28 -2.76 -7.55
N GLU A 5 23.48 -3.59 -6.53
CA GLU A 5 22.62 -4.76 -6.23
C GLU A 5 21.67 -4.55 -5.03
N TYR A 6 21.59 -3.34 -4.47
CA TYR A 6 20.86 -3.05 -3.22
C TYR A 6 19.49 -2.38 -3.41
N ARG A 7 18.87 -2.46 -4.60
CA ARG A 7 17.48 -2.03 -4.80
C ARG A 7 16.57 -3.14 -5.34
N ARG A 8 16.89 -4.40 -5.01
CA ARG A 8 15.88 -5.47 -4.96
C ARG A 8 15.13 -5.35 -3.64
N GLN A 9 14.37 -4.27 -3.46
CA GLN A 9 13.38 -4.25 -2.39
C GLN A 9 12.34 -5.31 -2.78
N PHE A 10 12.53 -6.52 -2.27
CA PHE A 10 11.52 -7.57 -2.30
C PHE A 10 10.38 -7.11 -1.40
N VAL A 11 9.56 -6.21 -1.92
CA VAL A 11 8.27 -5.87 -1.30
C VAL A 11 7.34 -7.02 -1.61
N ASN A 12 6.85 -7.70 -0.59
CA ASN A 12 5.88 -8.77 -0.80
C ASN A 12 4.54 -8.10 -1.07
N ARG A 13 3.96 -8.38 -2.25
CA ARG A 13 2.67 -7.82 -2.67
C ARG A 13 1.56 -8.80 -2.35
N TYR A 14 0.57 -8.32 -1.62
CA TYR A 14 -0.59 -9.06 -1.19
C TYR A 14 -1.87 -8.33 -1.60
N PHE A 15 -2.97 -9.07 -1.65
CA PHE A 15 -4.32 -8.53 -1.78
C PHE A 15 -5.05 -8.75 -0.46
N TRP A 16 -5.67 -7.71 0.07
CA TRP A 16 -6.41 -7.81 1.32
C TRP A 16 -7.90 -7.69 1.05
N ARG A 17 -8.67 -8.67 1.56
CA ARG A 17 -10.12 -8.67 1.51
C ARG A 17 -10.69 -9.18 2.83
N THR A 18 -11.84 -8.67 3.23
CA THR A 18 -12.57 -9.16 4.40
C THR A 18 -13.85 -9.89 4.00
N TYR A 19 -14.40 -10.65 4.95
CA TYR A 19 -15.73 -11.26 4.81
C TYR A 19 -16.84 -10.22 4.60
N ASP A 20 -16.63 -8.99 5.08
CA ASP A 20 -17.54 -7.85 4.92
C ASP A 20 -17.43 -7.18 3.53
N LYS A 21 -16.75 -7.82 2.57
CA LYS A 21 -16.49 -7.29 1.22
C LYS A 21 -15.73 -5.96 1.21
N LYS A 22 -14.91 -5.69 2.24
CA LYS A 22 -13.93 -4.60 2.18
C LYS A 22 -12.68 -5.14 1.52
N GLU A 23 -12.06 -4.33 0.70
CA GLU A 23 -10.93 -4.71 -0.13
C GLU A 23 -9.93 -3.56 -0.17
N ILE A 24 -8.64 -3.90 -0.23
CA ILE A 24 -7.54 -2.97 -0.49
C ILE A 24 -6.87 -3.47 -1.77
N ASP A 25 -6.77 -2.60 -2.78
CA ASP A 25 -6.25 -2.94 -4.11
C ASP A 25 -4.85 -3.56 -4.05
N LEU A 26 -3.97 -3.01 -3.22
CA LEU A 26 -2.59 -3.48 -3.08
C LEU A 26 -2.13 -3.34 -1.64
N VAL A 27 -1.51 -4.38 -1.10
CA VAL A 27 -0.79 -4.31 0.17
C VAL A 27 0.65 -4.70 -0.09
N GLU A 28 1.60 -3.87 0.32
CA GLU A 28 3.02 -4.18 0.24
C GLU A 28 3.58 -4.39 1.63
N GLU A 29 4.36 -5.45 1.82
CA GLU A 29 5.10 -5.70 3.04
C GLU A 29 6.59 -5.48 2.78
N GLN A 30 7.20 -4.63 3.60
CA GLN A 30 8.61 -4.32 3.52
C GLN A 30 9.22 -4.30 4.92
N HIS A 31 10.25 -5.14 5.12
CA HIS A 31 10.96 -5.26 6.40
C HIS A 31 10.01 -5.48 7.61
N GLY A 32 8.94 -6.26 7.42
CA GLY A 32 7.95 -6.53 8.47
C GLY A 32 6.92 -5.41 8.71
N LYS A 33 6.96 -4.32 7.93
CA LYS A 33 5.92 -3.29 7.92
C LYS A 33 4.99 -3.48 6.74
N LEU A 34 3.69 -3.38 7.00
CA LEU A 34 2.66 -3.43 5.97
C LEU A 34 2.28 -2.01 5.55
N ALA A 35 2.09 -1.82 4.25
CA ALA A 35 1.59 -0.59 3.67
C ALA A 35 0.44 -0.93 2.73
N GLY A 36 -0.75 -0.37 3.01
CA GLY A 36 -1.92 -0.49 2.17
C GLY A 36 -1.96 0.63 1.14
N PHE A 37 -2.27 0.29 -0.10
CA PHE A 37 -2.39 1.23 -1.21
C PHE A 37 -3.75 1.03 -1.87
N GLU A 38 -4.47 2.13 -2.02
CA GLU A 38 -5.72 2.16 -2.76
C GLU A 38 -5.56 3.08 -3.96
N VAL A 39 -5.96 2.62 -5.15
CA VAL A 39 -5.75 3.37 -6.39
C VAL A 39 -7.08 3.95 -6.85
N LYS A 40 -7.21 5.29 -6.78
CA LYS A 40 -8.41 5.99 -7.25
C LYS A 40 -8.07 6.97 -8.36
N TRP A 41 -8.84 6.92 -9.45
CA TRP A 41 -8.64 7.83 -10.58
C TRP A 41 -8.98 9.29 -10.25
N ARG A 42 -10.00 9.50 -9.42
CA ARG A 42 -10.42 10.82 -8.93
C ARG A 42 -9.73 11.11 -7.60
N ARG A 43 -9.53 12.41 -7.31
CA ARG A 43 -9.00 12.90 -6.03
C ARG A 43 -10.06 12.79 -4.94
N GLU A 44 -10.41 11.56 -4.58
CA GLU A 44 -11.31 11.28 -3.47
C GLU A 44 -10.51 11.13 -2.18
N ARG A 45 -11.15 11.28 -1.02
CA ARG A 45 -10.52 10.94 0.27
C ARG A 45 -11.00 9.54 0.65
N SER A 46 -10.20 8.53 0.34
CA SER A 46 -10.36 7.19 0.92
C SER A 46 -9.62 7.12 2.23
N ALA A 47 -10.30 6.59 3.25
CA ALA A 47 -9.67 6.18 4.50
C ALA A 47 -9.49 4.65 4.50
N PRO A 48 -8.47 4.12 5.21
CA PRO A 48 -8.33 2.68 5.34
C PRO A 48 -9.59 2.10 6.01
N PRO A 49 -9.97 0.86 5.65
CA PRO A 49 -10.98 0.11 6.37
C PRO A 49 -10.67 0.09 7.87
N LYS A 50 -11.67 0.28 8.73
CA LYS A 50 -11.47 0.20 10.20
C LYS A 50 -10.81 -1.12 10.62
N ASP A 51 -11.19 -2.21 9.95
CA ASP A 51 -10.61 -3.55 10.14
C ASP A 51 -9.12 -3.60 9.82
N TRP A 52 -8.66 -2.85 8.80
CA TRP A 52 -7.24 -2.73 8.46
C TRP A 52 -6.47 -2.06 9.60
N SER A 53 -6.92 -0.89 10.05
CA SER A 53 -6.28 -0.19 11.16
C SER A 53 -6.35 -0.96 12.49
N THR A 54 -7.35 -1.82 12.66
CA THR A 54 -7.48 -2.67 13.86
C THR A 54 -6.57 -3.90 13.79
N ALA A 55 -6.49 -4.56 12.63
CA ALA A 55 -5.66 -5.73 12.42
C ALA A 55 -4.16 -5.37 12.34
N TYR A 56 -3.86 -4.21 11.75
CA TYR A 56 -2.51 -3.71 11.52
C TYR A 56 -2.40 -2.24 11.94
N PRO A 57 -2.30 -1.97 13.26
CA PRO A 57 -2.23 -0.59 13.76
C PRO A 57 -0.94 0.15 13.38
N ASP A 58 0.14 -0.58 13.08
CA ASP A 58 1.42 -0.02 12.61
C ASP A 58 1.52 0.04 11.08
N ALA A 59 0.45 -0.37 10.37
CA ALA A 59 0.47 -0.36 8.90
C ALA A 59 0.19 1.03 8.35
N ASP A 60 0.94 1.39 7.32
CA ASP A 60 0.71 2.63 6.58
C ASP A 60 -0.48 2.45 5.62
N PHE A 61 -1.12 3.56 5.24
CA PHE A 61 -2.15 3.55 4.22
C PHE A 61 -2.04 4.80 3.36
N GLN A 62 -1.82 4.59 2.06
CA GLN A 62 -1.68 5.66 1.09
C GLN A 62 -2.69 5.53 -0.04
N LEU A 63 -3.36 6.63 -0.34
CA LEU A 63 -4.22 6.73 -1.51
C LEU A 63 -3.40 7.23 -2.70
N ILE A 64 -3.26 6.38 -3.71
CA ILE A 64 -2.64 6.75 -4.97
C ILE A 64 -3.71 7.26 -5.91
N ASN A 65 -3.52 8.49 -6.39
CA ASN A 65 -4.39 9.11 -7.37
C ASN A 65 -3.59 9.66 -8.55
N ARG A 66 -4.28 10.17 -9.56
CA ARG A 66 -3.66 10.76 -10.75
C ARG A 66 -2.70 11.92 -10.48
N GLU A 67 -2.77 12.55 -9.32
CA GLU A 67 -1.88 13.63 -8.93
C GLU A 67 -0.65 13.11 -8.16
N ASN A 68 -0.78 12.00 -7.43
CA ASN A 68 0.26 11.44 -6.57
C ASN A 68 0.96 10.19 -7.15
N TYR A 69 0.45 9.59 -8.23
CA TYR A 69 1.04 8.38 -8.82
C TYR A 69 2.45 8.62 -9.37
N LEU A 70 2.76 9.84 -9.82
CA LEU A 70 4.08 10.20 -10.33
C LEU A 70 5.14 10.20 -9.21
N ASP A 71 4.77 10.64 -8.01
CA ASP A 71 5.65 10.64 -6.84
C ASP A 71 5.97 9.20 -6.39
N PHE A 72 5.01 8.29 -6.55
CA PHE A 72 5.20 6.86 -6.22
C PHE A 72 6.13 6.12 -7.19
N ILE A 73 6.31 6.59 -8.44
CA ILE A 73 7.10 5.90 -9.48
C ILE A 73 8.57 6.40 -9.54
N GLN A 74 8.90 7.54 -8.91
CA GLN A 74 10.17 8.25 -9.14
C GLN A 74 11.31 7.92 -8.15
#